data_AF-Q5EY34-F1
#
_entry.id   AF-Q5EY34-F1
#
_cell.length_a   1.000
_cell.length_b   1.000
_cell.length_c   1.000
_cell.angle_alpha   90.00
_cell.angle_beta   90.00
_cell.angle_gamma   90.00
#
_symmetry.space_group_name_H-M   'P 1'
#
loop_
_entity.id
_entity.type
_entity.pdbx_description
1 polymer ?
#
loop_
_entity_poly.entity_id
_entity_poly.type
_entity_poly.pdbx_seq_one_letter_code
_entity_poly.pdbx_strand_id
1 'polypeptide(L)'
;MSEATREKVQKLREALIKALPPIMIPRLFFPVSHLPFSNSGKLDRKKLRATVETLPKDQLKSYATLTAGSRQASDEGVEGTLRSLWEEALGLASGSVSAEDSFFSLGGDSFSAMKLVGAANSQGISLTFADVYEDPVFMNMAKRCGMLQGRSGRQTVTPFSLLPASVDREKLLEEVAEQCGVPRASIVDLYPCSPVQEGLLTLSVKQNGAYIAQPIFRLSEGIDLDMFKAAWQQVVDELDILRTRIVHTESLNFLQAVIDKEEISWASGTTLDELTAESPELPRHNGGRLTGYAIAASQTGRYFCWTIHHALYDGWSIPLVLRRVEEVYTNSTASARTVPYSLFINYLLERSMADSDEYWKSQLANLSCSPFPQSRNPLPDSVRVGNRHHSSMKISRAASGVDLTIPELIRAAWAIVVSAHTGSSDVCFGETLM
;
A
#
# COMPACT_ATOMS: atom_id res chain seq x y z
N MET A 1 8.09 -38.76 -23.94
CA MET A 1 8.30 -39.40 -22.61
C MET A 1 7.43 -40.65 -22.56
N SER A 2 7.90 -41.79 -22.04
CA SER A 2 7.07 -42.99 -21.92
C SER A 2 6.06 -42.85 -20.78
N GLU A 3 4.96 -43.61 -20.83
CA GLU A 3 3.89 -43.60 -19.82
C GLU A 3 4.40 -43.99 -18.43
N ALA A 4 5.24 -45.03 -18.34
CA ALA A 4 5.87 -45.46 -17.10
C ALA A 4 6.79 -44.38 -16.48
N THR A 5 7.51 -43.60 -17.30
CA THR A 5 8.31 -42.48 -16.80
C THR A 5 7.41 -41.35 -16.29
N ARG A 6 6.27 -41.11 -16.95
CA ARG A 6 5.30 -40.09 -16.53
C ARG A 6 4.71 -40.38 -15.16
N GLU A 7 4.33 -41.63 -14.91
CA GLU A 7 3.79 -42.07 -13.61
C GLU A 7 4.84 -41.92 -12.47
N LYS A 8 6.11 -42.24 -12.75
CA LYS A 8 7.20 -42.06 -11.77
C LYS A 8 7.41 -40.59 -11.42
N VAL A 9 7.39 -39.70 -12.41
CA VAL A 9 7.53 -38.26 -12.17
C VAL A 9 6.32 -37.71 -11.41
N GLN A 10 5.11 -38.25 -11.65
CA GLN A 10 3.92 -37.89 -10.86
C GLN A 10 4.07 -38.24 -9.39
N LYS A 11 4.42 -39.50 -9.08
CA LYS A 11 4.67 -39.94 -7.69
C LYS A 11 5.78 -39.13 -7.02
N LEU A 12 6.84 -38.79 -7.75
CA LEU A 12 7.91 -37.93 -7.26
C LEU A 12 7.37 -36.53 -6.92
N ARG A 13 6.59 -35.91 -7.81
CA ARG A 13 5.99 -34.59 -7.55
C ARG A 13 5.06 -34.61 -6.34
N GLU A 14 4.19 -35.60 -6.21
CA GLU A 14 3.32 -35.75 -5.05
C GLU A 14 4.11 -35.88 -3.74
N ALA A 15 5.22 -36.62 -3.76
CA ALA A 15 6.14 -36.70 -2.62
C ALA A 15 6.84 -35.37 -2.34
N LEU A 16 7.26 -34.63 -3.38
CA LEU A 16 7.89 -33.31 -3.25
C LEU A 16 6.92 -32.28 -2.71
N ILE A 17 5.64 -32.27 -3.12
CA ILE A 17 4.60 -31.37 -2.58
C ILE A 17 4.41 -31.59 -1.07
N LYS A 18 4.49 -32.85 -0.61
CA LYS A 18 4.37 -33.20 0.80
C LYS A 18 5.62 -32.84 1.62
N ALA A 19 6.78 -32.68 0.97
CA ALA A 19 8.07 -32.52 1.65
C ALA A 19 8.71 -31.14 1.46
N LEU A 20 8.32 -30.37 0.44
CA LEU A 20 8.96 -29.14 0.02
C LEU A 20 7.94 -28.02 -0.25
N PRO A 21 8.30 -26.75 -0.01
CA PRO A 21 7.47 -25.59 -0.36
C PRO A 21 7.21 -25.48 -1.88
N PRO A 22 6.10 -24.87 -2.32
CA PRO A 22 5.76 -24.72 -3.75
C PRO A 22 6.88 -24.12 -4.61
N ILE A 23 7.62 -23.14 -4.10
CA ILE A 23 8.73 -22.49 -4.82
C ILE A 23 9.93 -23.41 -5.08
N MET A 24 10.08 -24.48 -4.29
CA MET A 24 11.16 -25.47 -4.45
C MET A 24 10.76 -26.63 -5.36
N ILE A 25 9.51 -26.68 -5.83
CA ILE A 25 9.02 -27.75 -6.68
C ILE A 25 9.44 -27.48 -8.14
N PRO A 26 10.22 -28.36 -8.77
CA PRO A 26 10.63 -28.19 -10.16
C PRO A 26 9.41 -28.11 -11.10
N ARG A 27 9.41 -27.12 -12.00
CA ARG A 27 8.36 -26.95 -13.02
C ARG A 27 8.53 -27.89 -14.22
N LEU A 28 9.76 -28.32 -14.48
CA LEU A 28 10.13 -29.19 -15.60
C LEU A 28 10.90 -30.40 -15.07
N PHE A 29 10.55 -31.58 -15.55
CA PHE A 29 11.24 -32.82 -15.21
C PHE A 29 11.83 -33.45 -16.48
N PHE A 30 13.16 -33.49 -16.55
CA PHE A 30 13.89 -34.06 -17.68
C PHE A 30 14.41 -35.45 -17.31
N PRO A 31 13.79 -36.53 -17.82
CA PRO A 31 14.34 -37.87 -17.64
C PRO A 31 15.63 -37.99 -18.45
N VAL A 32 16.71 -38.37 -17.78
CA VAL A 32 18.02 -38.63 -18.39
C VAL A 32 18.46 -40.05 -18.04
N SER A 33 19.02 -40.78 -19.01
CA SER A 33 19.53 -42.14 -18.76
C SER A 33 20.82 -42.11 -17.95
N HIS A 34 21.65 -41.09 -18.15
CA HIS A 34 22.92 -40.89 -17.45
C HIS A 34 23.17 -39.40 -17.20
N LEU A 35 23.72 -39.07 -16.03
CA LEU A 35 24.17 -37.72 -15.74
C LEU A 35 25.56 -37.51 -16.37
N PRO A 36 25.81 -36.38 -17.07
CA PRO A 36 27.12 -36.08 -17.60
C PRO A 36 28.05 -35.61 -16.48
N PHE A 37 29.26 -36.18 -16.44
CA PHE A 37 30.31 -35.77 -15.51
C PHE A 37 31.48 -35.15 -16.28
N SER A 38 32.14 -34.18 -15.65
CA SER A 38 33.40 -33.62 -16.14
C SER A 38 34.57 -34.57 -15.91
N ASN A 39 35.73 -34.28 -16.51
CA ASN A 39 36.96 -35.04 -16.28
C ASN A 39 37.44 -35.01 -14.80
N SER A 40 36.88 -34.13 -13.97
CA SER A 40 37.13 -34.08 -12.52
C SER A 40 36.11 -34.88 -11.69
N GLY A 41 35.22 -35.64 -12.33
CA GLY A 41 34.21 -36.46 -11.67
C GLY A 41 33.03 -35.66 -11.08
N LYS A 42 32.96 -34.34 -11.34
CA LYS A 42 31.85 -33.49 -10.90
C LYS A 42 30.74 -33.45 -11.95
N LEU A 43 29.50 -33.23 -11.51
CA LEU A 43 28.36 -33.07 -12.42
C LEU A 43 28.59 -31.90 -13.38
N ASP A 44 28.50 -32.16 -14.68
CA ASP A 44 28.63 -31.13 -15.71
C ASP A 44 27.28 -30.44 -15.95
N ARG A 45 27.01 -29.41 -15.12
CA ARG A 45 25.80 -28.59 -15.20
C ARG A 45 25.71 -27.81 -16.51
N LYS A 46 26.85 -27.42 -17.10
CA LYS A 46 26.86 -26.63 -18.34
C LYS A 46 26.39 -27.48 -19.52
N LYS A 47 26.85 -28.73 -19.58
CA LYS A 47 26.40 -29.70 -20.59
C LYS A 47 24.92 -30.02 -20.45
N LEU A 48 24.42 -30.26 -19.23
CA LEU A 48 22.98 -30.46 -18.99
C LEU A 48 22.13 -29.30 -19.47
N ARG A 49 22.56 -28.06 -19.19
CA ARG A 49 21.83 -26.85 -19.58
C ARG A 49 21.78 -26.68 -21.09
N ALA A 50 22.90 -26.89 -21.79
CA ALA A 50 22.97 -26.81 -23.25
C ALA A 50 22.05 -27.82 -23.95
N THR A 51 21.88 -29.03 -23.38
CA THR A 51 20.97 -30.05 -23.93
C THR A 51 19.49 -29.63 -23.85
N VAL A 52 19.14 -28.76 -22.90
CA VAL A 52 17.75 -28.27 -22.71
C VAL A 52 17.51 -26.98 -23.47
N GLU A 53 18.49 -26.06 -23.52
CA GLU A 53 18.37 -24.78 -24.23
C GLU A 53 18.16 -24.92 -25.74
N THR A 54 18.55 -26.06 -26.31
CA THR A 54 18.38 -26.38 -27.74
C THR A 54 17.00 -26.95 -28.09
N LEU A 55 16.15 -27.24 -27.10
CA LEU A 55 14.82 -27.80 -27.35
C LEU A 55 13.80 -26.72 -27.76
N PRO A 56 13.00 -26.94 -28.81
CA PRO A 56 11.89 -26.05 -29.16
C PRO A 56 10.86 -25.94 -28.03
N LYS A 57 10.25 -24.76 -27.88
CA LYS A 57 9.25 -24.47 -26.81
C LYS A 57 8.09 -25.48 -26.78
N ASP A 58 7.66 -25.99 -27.94
CA ASP A 58 6.58 -26.98 -28.00
C ASP A 58 6.99 -28.36 -27.49
N GLN A 59 8.28 -28.71 -27.56
CA GLN A 59 8.79 -29.94 -26.96
C GLN A 59 8.95 -29.81 -25.45
N LEU A 60 9.23 -28.61 -24.93
CA LEU A 60 9.29 -28.35 -23.48
C LEU A 60 7.93 -28.61 -22.79
N LYS A 61 6.81 -28.37 -23.48
CA LYS A 61 5.46 -28.68 -22.97
C LYS A 61 5.34 -30.15 -22.58
N SER A 62 5.97 -31.05 -23.34
CA SER A 62 5.96 -32.49 -23.07
C SER A 62 6.72 -32.90 -21.79
N TYR A 63 7.58 -32.03 -21.26
CA TYR A 63 8.32 -32.20 -19.99
C TYR A 63 7.74 -31.38 -18.83
N ALA A 64 6.81 -30.47 -19.14
CA ALA A 64 5.93 -29.82 -18.18
C ALA A 64 4.67 -30.65 -17.87
N THR A 65 4.50 -31.82 -18.51
CA THR A 65 3.26 -32.59 -18.65
C THR A 65 2.59 -33.11 -17.37
N LEU A 66 3.04 -32.69 -16.19
CA LEU A 66 2.41 -32.98 -14.91
C LEU A 66 1.83 -31.74 -14.21
N THR A 67 2.06 -30.53 -14.74
CA THR A 67 1.19 -29.37 -14.47
C THR A 67 0.05 -29.27 -15.48
N ALA A 68 0.01 -30.14 -16.49
CA ALA A 68 -1.09 -30.23 -17.45
C ALA A 68 -2.34 -30.92 -16.88
N GLY A 69 -2.27 -31.47 -15.66
CA GLY A 69 -3.39 -32.12 -14.98
C GLY A 69 -4.47 -31.18 -14.45
N SER A 70 -4.29 -29.85 -14.58
CA SER A 70 -5.24 -28.88 -14.06
C SER A 70 -5.27 -27.55 -14.81
N ARG A 71 -4.95 -27.54 -16.11
CA ARG A 71 -5.34 -26.43 -16.98
C ARG A 71 -6.85 -26.47 -17.28
N GLN A 72 -7.67 -26.68 -16.26
CA GLN A 72 -9.12 -26.80 -16.36
C GLN A 72 -9.85 -25.50 -16.01
N ALA A 73 -9.16 -24.45 -15.53
CA ALA A 73 -9.76 -23.14 -15.67
C ALA A 73 -9.68 -22.74 -17.14
N SER A 74 -10.84 -22.35 -17.66
CA SER A 74 -10.97 -21.73 -18.96
C SER A 74 -10.03 -20.52 -19.04
N ASP A 75 -9.36 -20.35 -20.17
CA ASP A 75 -8.68 -19.09 -20.51
C ASP A 75 -9.69 -18.02 -20.97
N GLU A 76 -10.97 -18.38 -21.08
CA GLU A 76 -12.06 -17.51 -21.52
C GLU A 76 -12.99 -17.14 -20.36
N GLY A 77 -13.47 -15.89 -20.35
CA GLY A 77 -14.41 -15.37 -19.35
C GLY A 77 -13.74 -14.80 -18.09
N VAL A 78 -14.45 -14.83 -16.96
CA VAL A 78 -14.00 -14.27 -15.67
C VAL A 78 -12.69 -14.91 -15.21
N GLU A 79 -12.50 -16.21 -15.44
CA GLU A 79 -11.30 -16.95 -15.04
C GLU A 79 -10.05 -16.45 -15.79
N GLY A 80 -10.12 -16.27 -17.11
CA GLY A 80 -9.00 -15.76 -17.91
C GLY A 80 -8.59 -14.34 -17.52
N THR A 81 -9.58 -13.47 -17.29
CA THR A 81 -9.33 -12.10 -16.81
C THR A 81 -8.71 -12.11 -15.41
N LEU A 82 -9.28 -12.88 -14.48
CA LEU A 82 -8.77 -12.99 -13.11
C LEU A 82 -7.33 -13.53 -13.08
N ARG A 83 -7.01 -14.50 -13.95
CA ARG A 83 -5.64 -15.03 -14.10
C ARG A 83 -4.67 -13.95 -14.52
N SER A 84 -5.04 -13.16 -15.54
CA SER A 84 -4.21 -12.06 -16.02
C SER A 84 -3.96 -11.02 -14.91
N LEU A 85 -4.98 -10.73 -14.10
CA LEU A 85 -4.87 -9.81 -12.97
C LEU A 85 -3.99 -10.36 -11.84
N TRP A 86 -4.03 -11.67 -11.55
CA TRP A 86 -3.07 -12.32 -10.64
C TRP A 86 -1.63 -12.16 -11.13
N GLU A 87 -1.40 -12.43 -12.41
CA GLU A 87 -0.07 -12.37 -13.01
C GLU A 87 0.50 -10.95 -12.97
N GLU A 88 -0.34 -9.95 -13.24
CA GLU A 88 0.04 -8.54 -13.11
C GLU A 88 0.32 -8.15 -11.65
N ALA A 89 -0.58 -8.48 -10.72
CA ALA A 89 -0.45 -8.13 -9.31
C ALA A 89 0.79 -8.74 -8.64
N LEU A 90 1.19 -9.94 -9.08
CA LEU A 90 2.33 -10.69 -8.55
C LEU A 90 3.62 -10.54 -9.39
N GLY A 91 3.57 -9.83 -10.52
CA GLY A 91 4.72 -9.69 -11.43
C GLY A 91 5.17 -11.00 -12.07
N LEU A 92 4.22 -11.90 -12.36
CA LEU A 92 4.47 -13.21 -12.96
C LEU A 92 4.33 -13.16 -14.49
N ALA A 93 4.92 -14.16 -15.17
CA ALA A 93 4.81 -14.27 -16.62
C ALA A 93 3.40 -14.72 -17.05
N SER A 94 2.96 -14.28 -18.22
CA SER A 94 1.64 -14.64 -18.75
C SER A 94 1.43 -16.15 -18.89
N GLY A 95 0.30 -16.66 -18.41
CA GLY A 95 -0.05 -18.08 -18.41
C GLY A 95 0.77 -18.94 -17.43
N SER A 96 1.37 -18.33 -16.40
CA SER A 96 2.17 -19.04 -15.40
C SER A 96 1.38 -19.45 -14.15
N VAL A 97 0.19 -18.87 -13.94
CA VAL A 97 -0.72 -19.22 -12.84
C VAL A 97 -1.60 -20.40 -13.24
N SER A 98 -1.61 -21.45 -12.41
CA SER A 98 -2.40 -22.66 -12.53
C SER A 98 -3.62 -22.67 -11.60
N ALA A 99 -4.55 -23.59 -11.86
CA ALA A 99 -5.83 -23.72 -11.15
C ALA A 99 -5.68 -23.89 -9.62
N GLU A 100 -4.68 -24.65 -9.18
CA GLU A 100 -4.45 -24.98 -7.77
C GLU A 100 -3.39 -24.10 -7.12
N ASP A 101 -2.87 -23.09 -7.83
CA ASP A 101 -1.94 -22.17 -7.22
C ASP A 101 -2.65 -21.34 -6.15
N SER A 102 -2.00 -21.20 -4.99
CA SER A 102 -2.42 -20.31 -3.91
C SER A 102 -1.77 -18.94 -4.09
N PHE A 103 -2.56 -17.88 -3.93
CA PHE A 103 -2.16 -16.48 -4.11
C PHE A 103 -0.95 -16.14 -3.23
N PHE A 104 -1.05 -16.48 -1.93
CA PHE A 104 0.02 -16.22 -0.96
C PHE A 104 1.24 -17.08 -1.23
N SER A 105 1.05 -18.35 -1.58
CA SER A 105 2.14 -19.26 -1.96
C SER A 105 2.96 -18.74 -3.16
N LEU A 106 2.33 -18.07 -4.12
CA LEU A 106 2.99 -17.46 -5.29
C LEU A 106 3.71 -16.13 -5.01
N GLY A 107 3.62 -15.61 -3.79
CA GLY A 107 4.26 -14.34 -3.43
C GLY A 107 3.29 -13.25 -3.03
N GLY A 108 1.98 -13.52 -3.08
CA GLY A 108 0.96 -12.59 -2.66
C GLY A 108 1.09 -12.16 -1.20
N ASP A 109 0.62 -10.95 -0.95
CA ASP A 109 0.54 -10.26 0.33
C ASP A 109 -0.71 -9.35 0.33
N SER A 110 -0.97 -8.66 1.45
CA SER A 110 -2.14 -7.77 1.56
C SER A 110 -2.18 -6.70 0.47
N PHE A 111 -1.02 -6.21 0.05
CA PHE A 111 -0.90 -5.12 -0.90
C PHE A 111 -1.20 -5.56 -2.33
N SER A 112 -0.63 -6.68 -2.76
CA SER A 112 -0.96 -7.33 -4.04
C SER A 112 -2.41 -7.81 -4.06
N ALA A 113 -2.97 -8.25 -2.92
CA ALA A 113 -4.40 -8.57 -2.80
C ALA A 113 -5.28 -7.34 -3.00
N MET A 114 -4.96 -6.19 -2.39
CA MET A 114 -5.69 -4.94 -2.62
C MET A 114 -5.64 -4.48 -4.08
N LYS A 115 -4.47 -4.59 -4.73
CA LYS A 115 -4.33 -4.31 -6.17
C LYS A 115 -5.21 -5.23 -7.01
N LEU A 116 -5.18 -6.53 -6.73
CA LEU A 116 -5.99 -7.53 -7.41
C LEU A 116 -7.48 -7.21 -7.28
N VAL A 117 -7.96 -6.95 -6.05
CA VAL A 117 -9.35 -6.58 -5.76
C VAL A 117 -9.75 -5.31 -6.50
N GLY A 118 -8.92 -4.26 -6.46
CA GLY A 118 -9.18 -3.00 -7.16
C GLY A 118 -9.26 -3.20 -8.68
N ALA A 119 -8.30 -3.93 -9.26
CA ALA A 119 -8.26 -4.21 -10.69
C ALA A 119 -9.42 -5.11 -11.14
N ALA A 120 -9.75 -6.14 -10.38
CA ALA A 120 -10.88 -7.04 -10.65
C ALA A 120 -12.20 -6.27 -10.65
N ASN A 121 -12.46 -5.47 -9.61
CA ASN A 121 -13.67 -4.65 -9.54
C ASN A 121 -13.75 -3.62 -10.67
N SER A 122 -12.62 -3.06 -11.12
CA SER A 122 -12.58 -2.15 -12.27
C SER A 122 -12.93 -2.82 -13.60
N GLN A 123 -12.71 -4.13 -13.71
CA GLN A 123 -13.09 -4.96 -14.85
C GLN A 123 -14.48 -5.60 -14.68
N GLY A 124 -15.24 -5.17 -13.66
CA GLY A 124 -16.58 -5.69 -13.39
C GLY A 124 -16.60 -7.08 -12.75
N ILE A 125 -15.47 -7.56 -12.20
CA ILE A 125 -15.40 -8.82 -11.47
C ILE A 125 -15.59 -8.53 -9.98
N SER A 126 -16.61 -9.14 -9.38
CA SER A 126 -16.89 -9.03 -7.94
C SER A 126 -15.87 -9.85 -7.17
N LEU A 127 -14.92 -9.16 -6.54
CA LEU A 127 -13.93 -9.74 -5.66
C LEU A 127 -13.74 -8.83 -4.44
N THR A 128 -13.77 -9.41 -3.25
CA THR A 128 -13.50 -8.73 -1.98
C THR A 128 -12.17 -9.18 -1.40
N PHE A 129 -11.64 -8.42 -0.46
CA PHE A 129 -10.43 -8.81 0.26
C PHE A 129 -10.63 -10.11 1.07
N ALA A 130 -11.84 -10.31 1.62
CA ALA A 130 -12.18 -11.53 2.35
C ALA A 130 -12.13 -12.76 1.42
N ASP A 131 -12.63 -12.66 0.18
CA ASP A 131 -12.57 -13.77 -0.79
C ASP A 131 -11.13 -14.22 -1.07
N VAL A 132 -10.16 -13.28 -1.09
CA VAL A 132 -8.74 -13.59 -1.33
C VAL A 132 -8.12 -14.38 -0.17
N TYR A 133 -8.55 -14.09 1.07
CA TYR A 133 -8.02 -14.73 2.27
C TYR A 133 -8.72 -16.06 2.60
N GLU A 134 -10.03 -16.13 2.43
CA GLU A 134 -10.82 -17.33 2.70
C GLU A 134 -10.56 -18.44 1.65
N ASP A 135 -10.40 -18.06 0.38
CA ASP A 135 -10.19 -18.99 -0.73
C ASP A 135 -8.96 -18.58 -1.58
N PRO A 136 -7.73 -18.72 -1.05
CA PRO A 136 -6.52 -18.24 -1.72
C PRO A 136 -6.16 -19.04 -2.97
N VAL A 137 -6.79 -20.19 -3.20
CA VAL A 137 -6.57 -21.05 -4.38
C VAL A 137 -7.31 -20.48 -5.58
N PHE A 138 -6.61 -20.31 -6.70
CA PHE A 138 -7.13 -19.66 -7.91
C PHE A 138 -8.52 -20.16 -8.33
N MET A 139 -8.72 -21.48 -8.47
CA MET A 139 -10.03 -22.03 -8.86
C MET A 139 -11.15 -21.74 -7.86
N ASN A 140 -10.84 -21.75 -6.56
CA ASN A 140 -11.85 -21.53 -5.53
C ASN A 140 -12.25 -20.04 -5.53
N MET A 141 -11.26 -19.16 -5.64
CA MET A 141 -11.47 -17.72 -5.81
C MET A 141 -12.29 -17.41 -7.07
N ALA A 142 -11.94 -18.02 -8.20
CA ALA A 142 -12.63 -17.83 -9.47
C ALA A 142 -14.10 -18.26 -9.40
N LYS A 143 -14.42 -19.35 -8.68
CA LYS A 143 -15.80 -19.81 -8.48
C LYS A 143 -16.64 -18.84 -7.63
N ARG A 144 -16.02 -18.05 -6.76
CA ARG A 144 -16.70 -17.01 -5.97
C ARG A 144 -16.88 -15.71 -6.76
N CYS A 145 -16.06 -15.48 -7.77
CA CYS A 145 -16.14 -14.30 -8.60
C CYS A 145 -17.41 -14.32 -9.46
N GLY A 146 -18.27 -13.31 -9.28
CA GLY A 146 -19.40 -13.02 -10.16
C GLY A 146 -19.12 -11.80 -11.03
N MET A 147 -19.89 -11.62 -12.10
CA MET A 147 -19.91 -10.33 -12.83
C MET A 147 -20.76 -9.33 -12.04
N LEU A 148 -20.19 -8.17 -11.72
CA LEU A 148 -20.91 -7.05 -11.11
C LEU A 148 -21.95 -6.54 -12.11
N GLN A 149 -23.22 -6.85 -11.86
CA GLN A 149 -24.33 -6.25 -12.62
C GLN A 149 -24.45 -4.77 -12.23
N GLY A 150 -24.26 -3.86 -13.18
CA GLY A 150 -24.80 -2.48 -13.07
C GLY A 150 -23.94 -1.40 -12.40
N ARG A 151 -22.62 -1.50 -12.33
CA ARG A 151 -21.74 -0.37 -11.94
C ARG A 151 -20.96 0.21 -13.12
N SER A 152 -21.67 0.62 -14.17
CA SER A 152 -21.05 1.21 -15.38
C SER A 152 -20.98 2.75 -15.36
N GLY A 153 -21.25 3.38 -14.21
CA GLY A 153 -21.11 4.83 -14.03
C GLY A 153 -19.88 5.16 -13.21
N ARG A 154 -19.04 6.07 -13.70
CA ARG A 154 -17.98 6.68 -12.89
C ARG A 154 -18.66 7.51 -11.81
N GLN A 155 -18.53 7.11 -10.55
CA GLN A 155 -19.11 7.86 -9.44
C GLN A 155 -18.45 9.24 -9.40
N THR A 156 -19.26 10.29 -9.32
CA THR A 156 -18.81 11.68 -9.22
C THR A 156 -19.49 12.32 -8.04
N VAL A 157 -18.70 12.99 -7.19
CA VAL A 157 -19.21 13.83 -6.10
C VAL A 157 -19.22 15.26 -6.61
N THR A 158 -20.36 15.95 -6.46
CA THR A 158 -20.47 17.36 -6.84
C THR A 158 -19.89 18.22 -5.72
N PRO A 159 -19.15 19.29 -6.00
CA PRO A 159 -18.64 20.16 -4.96
C PRO A 159 -19.73 20.63 -3.99
N PHE A 160 -19.40 20.65 -2.71
CA PHE A 160 -20.25 20.99 -1.57
C PHE A 160 -21.43 20.04 -1.32
N SER A 161 -21.59 18.95 -2.09
CA SER A 161 -22.73 18.04 -1.94
C SER A 161 -22.66 17.15 -0.70
N LEU A 162 -21.48 17.03 -0.07
CA LEU A 162 -21.28 16.23 1.15
C LEU A 162 -21.53 17.03 2.43
N LEU A 163 -21.88 18.31 2.33
CA LEU A 163 -22.29 19.10 3.48
C LEU A 163 -23.74 18.76 3.89
N PRO A 164 -24.05 18.69 5.19
CA PRO A 164 -25.42 18.49 5.64
C PRO A 164 -26.35 19.60 5.15
N ALA A 165 -27.53 19.23 4.67
CA ALA A 165 -28.53 20.19 4.17
C ALA A 165 -29.07 21.15 5.25
N SER A 166 -28.85 20.85 6.53
CA SER A 166 -29.26 21.68 7.67
C SER A 166 -28.39 22.90 7.89
N VAL A 167 -27.23 23.00 7.23
CA VAL A 167 -26.25 24.07 7.47
C VAL A 167 -26.41 25.21 6.47
N ASP A 168 -26.34 26.45 6.98
CA ASP A 168 -26.21 27.64 6.14
C ASP A 168 -24.81 27.67 5.51
N ARG A 169 -24.76 27.22 4.25
CA ARG A 169 -23.52 27.12 3.47
C ARG A 169 -22.83 28.47 3.28
N GLU A 170 -23.60 29.55 3.14
CA GLU A 170 -23.02 30.87 2.88
C GLU A 170 -22.23 31.34 4.08
N LYS A 171 -22.84 31.26 5.26
CA LYS A 171 -22.22 31.60 6.54
C LYS A 171 -21.04 30.69 6.86
N LEU A 172 -21.16 29.39 6.60
CA LEU A 172 -20.07 28.44 6.82
C LEU A 172 -18.86 28.76 5.93
N LEU A 173 -19.08 29.08 4.65
CA LEU A 173 -17.98 29.44 3.75
C LEU A 173 -17.29 30.74 4.15
N GLU A 174 -18.02 31.71 4.72
CA GLU A 174 -17.42 32.92 5.29
C GLU A 174 -16.52 32.60 6.50
N GLU A 175 -17.03 31.81 7.45
CA GLU A 175 -16.26 31.36 8.62
C GLU A 175 -14.99 30.60 8.20
N VAL A 176 -15.11 29.65 7.27
CA VAL A 176 -13.99 28.84 6.80
C VAL A 176 -12.96 29.67 6.02
N ALA A 177 -13.42 30.64 5.22
CA ALA A 177 -12.53 31.54 4.48
C ALA A 177 -11.71 32.43 5.42
N GLU A 178 -12.34 32.95 6.47
CA GLU A 178 -11.67 33.74 7.51
C GLU A 178 -10.62 32.89 8.25
N GLN A 179 -10.98 31.69 8.69
CA GLN A 179 -10.06 30.78 9.38
C GLN A 179 -8.88 30.39 8.49
N CYS A 180 -9.12 30.06 7.22
CA CYS A 180 -8.06 29.74 6.26
C CYS A 180 -7.20 30.94 5.84
N GLY A 181 -7.65 32.18 6.10
CA GLY A 181 -6.99 33.40 5.64
C GLY A 181 -6.98 33.55 4.12
N VAL A 182 -8.03 33.08 3.44
CA VAL A 182 -8.15 33.11 1.96
C VAL A 182 -9.45 33.79 1.52
N PRO A 183 -9.51 34.33 0.30
CA PRO A 183 -10.77 34.78 -0.26
C PRO A 183 -11.78 33.62 -0.33
N ARG A 184 -13.03 33.90 0.04
CA ARG A 184 -14.15 32.96 -0.06
C ARG A 184 -14.24 32.26 -1.43
N ALA A 185 -14.05 33.03 -2.50
CA ALA A 185 -14.11 32.53 -3.88
C ALA A 185 -13.01 31.50 -4.21
N SER A 186 -11.95 31.43 -3.40
CA SER A 186 -10.88 30.45 -3.56
C SER A 186 -11.24 29.07 -3.01
N ILE A 187 -12.32 28.92 -2.23
CA ILE A 187 -12.76 27.61 -1.75
C ILE A 187 -13.60 26.95 -2.84
N VAL A 188 -13.12 25.85 -3.41
CA VAL A 188 -13.78 25.14 -4.52
C VAL A 188 -14.61 23.95 -4.07
N ASP A 189 -14.32 23.40 -2.89
CA ASP A 189 -15.09 22.34 -2.26
C ASP A 189 -14.93 22.39 -0.73
N LEU A 190 -15.92 21.88 -0.01
CA LEU A 190 -15.93 21.78 1.44
C LEU A 190 -16.70 20.53 1.86
N TYR A 191 -16.07 19.63 2.62
CA TYR A 191 -16.68 18.36 3.05
C TYR A 191 -16.04 17.84 4.35
N PRO A 192 -16.69 16.90 5.09
CA PRO A 192 -16.15 16.36 6.34
C PRO A 192 -14.77 15.69 6.21
N CYS A 193 -14.02 15.68 7.29
CA CYS A 193 -12.78 14.91 7.40
C CYS A 193 -13.05 13.39 7.53
N SER A 194 -12.07 12.56 7.17
CA SER A 194 -12.09 11.16 7.61
C SER A 194 -11.76 11.07 9.11
N PRO A 195 -12.23 10.04 9.84
CA PRO A 195 -11.92 9.88 11.27
C PRO A 195 -10.42 9.87 11.58
N VAL A 196 -9.59 9.37 10.64
CA VAL A 196 -8.13 9.38 10.77
C VAL A 196 -7.59 10.81 10.68
N GLN A 197 -8.07 11.63 9.74
CA GLN A 197 -7.67 13.03 9.65
C GLN A 197 -8.04 13.81 10.92
N GLU A 198 -9.23 13.58 11.47
CA GLU A 198 -9.67 14.21 12.73
C GLU A 198 -8.76 13.83 13.91
N GLY A 199 -8.45 12.54 14.05
CA GLY A 199 -7.57 12.03 15.10
C GLY A 199 -6.16 12.62 15.01
N LEU A 200 -5.58 12.64 13.80
CA LEU A 200 -4.24 13.19 13.57
C LEU A 200 -4.16 14.68 13.88
N LEU A 201 -5.15 15.48 13.46
CA LEU A 201 -5.17 16.92 13.77
C LEU A 201 -5.37 17.16 15.27
N THR A 202 -6.29 16.43 15.89
CA THR A 202 -6.56 16.56 17.34
C THR A 202 -5.30 16.29 18.18
N LEU A 203 -4.51 15.29 17.80
CA LEU A 203 -3.26 14.98 18.51
C LEU A 203 -2.18 16.03 18.24
N SER A 204 -2.12 16.59 17.04
CA SER A 204 -1.16 17.64 16.69
C SER A 204 -1.45 18.97 17.39
N VAL A 205 -2.72 19.25 17.72
CA VAL A 205 -3.10 20.36 18.61
C VAL A 205 -2.61 20.14 20.05
N LYS A 206 -2.63 18.89 20.53
CA LYS A 206 -2.14 18.55 21.88
C LYS A 206 -0.62 18.57 21.98
N GLN A 207 0.06 18.15 20.92
CA GLN A 207 1.51 18.07 20.85
C GLN A 207 2.02 18.73 19.58
N ASN A 208 2.53 19.96 19.71
CA ASN A 208 3.08 20.71 18.58
C ASN A 208 4.21 19.90 17.91
N GLY A 209 4.20 19.83 16.58
CA GLY A 209 5.14 19.03 15.80
C GLY A 209 4.77 17.55 15.62
N ALA A 210 3.77 17.03 16.33
CA ALA A 210 3.34 15.64 16.15
C ALA A 210 2.76 15.41 14.74
N TYR A 211 2.94 14.20 14.21
CA TYR A 211 2.42 13.80 12.90
C TYR A 211 2.84 14.70 11.72
N ILE A 212 3.97 15.39 11.84
CA ILE A 212 4.59 16.12 10.74
C ILE A 212 5.83 15.38 10.31
N ALA A 213 5.93 15.09 9.02
CA ALA A 213 7.15 14.59 8.41
C ALA A 213 7.91 15.72 7.73
N GLN A 214 9.24 15.62 7.78
CA GLN A 214 10.16 16.51 7.10
C GLN A 214 11.18 15.71 6.28
N PRO A 215 10.75 14.96 5.26
CA PRO A 215 11.69 14.31 4.36
C PRO A 215 12.63 15.31 3.68
N ILE A 216 13.92 14.98 3.74
CA ILE A 216 15.01 15.78 3.16
C ILE A 216 15.61 14.99 2.00
N PHE A 217 15.61 15.61 0.82
CA PHE A 217 16.12 15.03 -0.41
C PHE A 217 17.34 15.82 -0.89
N ARG A 218 18.45 15.12 -1.13
CA ARG A 218 19.61 15.73 -1.79
C ARG A 218 19.28 15.91 -3.27
N LEU A 219 19.38 17.15 -3.75
CA LEU A 219 19.20 17.47 -5.16
C LEU A 219 20.49 17.20 -5.94
N SER A 220 20.35 16.76 -7.19
CA SER A 220 21.47 16.59 -8.12
C SER A 220 22.13 17.94 -8.44
N GLU A 221 23.44 17.95 -8.69
CA GLU A 221 24.18 19.18 -9.01
C GLU A 221 23.69 19.85 -10.30
N GLY A 222 23.29 19.03 -11.29
CA GLY A 222 22.78 19.48 -12.59
C GLY A 222 21.27 19.73 -12.64
N ILE A 223 20.57 19.76 -11.50
CA ILE A 223 19.13 20.03 -11.49
C ILE A 223 18.84 21.47 -11.90
N ASP A 224 17.85 21.65 -12.77
CA ASP A 224 17.26 22.95 -13.07
C ASP A 224 16.25 23.27 -11.97
N LEU A 225 16.56 24.27 -11.15
CA LEU A 225 15.73 24.62 -10.00
C LEU A 225 14.41 25.27 -10.41
N ASP A 226 14.37 26.01 -11.51
CA ASP A 226 13.16 26.70 -11.93
C ASP A 226 12.17 25.68 -12.51
N MET A 227 12.67 24.73 -13.30
CA MET A 227 11.88 23.58 -13.73
C MET A 227 11.40 22.72 -12.54
N PHE A 228 12.26 22.50 -11.54
CA PHE A 228 11.89 21.73 -10.36
C PHE A 228 10.76 22.40 -9.57
N LYS A 229 10.87 23.71 -9.35
CA LYS A 229 9.83 24.49 -8.66
C LYS A 229 8.52 24.53 -9.45
N ALA A 230 8.61 24.70 -10.77
CA ALA A 230 7.44 24.68 -11.65
C ALA A 230 6.76 23.31 -11.67
N ALA A 231 7.53 22.21 -11.69
CA ALA A 231 6.99 20.87 -11.62
C ALA A 231 6.24 20.62 -10.31
N TRP A 232 6.81 21.02 -9.17
CA TRP A 232 6.12 20.97 -7.88
C TRP A 232 4.84 21.80 -7.86
N GLN A 233 4.86 23.03 -8.39
CA GLN A 233 3.66 23.86 -8.45
C GLN A 233 2.56 23.19 -9.27
N GLN A 234 2.89 22.65 -10.45
CA GLN A 234 1.93 21.94 -11.27
C GLN A 234 1.33 20.73 -10.53
N VAL A 235 2.14 19.97 -9.77
CA VAL A 235 1.63 18.84 -8.99
C VAL A 235 0.73 19.28 -7.84
N VAL A 236 1.03 20.41 -7.18
CA VAL A 236 0.14 21.00 -6.15
C VAL A 236 -1.18 21.45 -6.77
N ASP A 237 -1.16 22.01 -7.98
CA ASP A 237 -2.37 22.42 -8.71
C ASP A 237 -3.19 21.19 -9.15
N GLU A 238 -2.54 20.09 -9.54
CA GLU A 238 -3.18 18.84 -9.98
C GLU A 238 -3.77 18.01 -8.81
N LEU A 239 -3.16 18.05 -7.62
CA LEU A 239 -3.51 17.20 -6.48
C LEU A 239 -4.18 18.01 -5.37
N ASP A 240 -5.50 18.02 -5.36
CA ASP A 240 -6.35 18.72 -4.38
C ASP A 240 -5.88 18.58 -2.93
N ILE A 241 -5.47 17.38 -2.53
CA ILE A 241 -5.02 17.10 -1.15
C ILE A 241 -3.84 17.98 -0.71
N LEU A 242 -2.95 18.40 -1.62
CA LEU A 242 -1.81 19.27 -1.30
C LEU A 242 -2.21 20.74 -1.09
N ARG A 243 -3.38 21.13 -1.63
CA ARG A 243 -4.02 22.44 -1.47
C ARG A 243 -5.23 22.41 -0.51
N THR A 244 -5.48 21.28 0.15
CA THR A 244 -6.51 21.16 1.19
C THR A 244 -6.06 21.80 2.50
N ARG A 245 -7.01 22.49 3.16
CA ARG A 245 -6.93 22.98 4.53
C ARG A 245 -7.90 22.18 5.40
N ILE A 246 -7.56 22.02 6.68
CA ILE A 246 -8.45 21.42 7.66
C ILE A 246 -8.84 22.49 8.67
N VAL A 247 -10.15 22.66 8.83
CA VAL A 247 -10.76 23.64 9.73
C VAL A 247 -11.65 22.95 10.74
N HIS A 248 -11.60 23.39 11.98
CA HIS A 248 -12.55 23.02 13.02
C HIS A 248 -13.59 24.14 13.17
N THR A 249 -14.87 23.79 13.03
CA THR A 249 -16.03 24.68 13.16
C THR A 249 -16.92 24.17 14.30
N GLU A 250 -17.63 25.08 14.98
CA GLU A 250 -18.55 24.67 16.05
C GLU A 250 -19.75 23.87 15.52
N SER A 251 -20.13 24.11 14.26
CA SER A 251 -21.33 23.52 13.66
C SER A 251 -21.12 22.11 13.10
N LEU A 252 -19.91 21.80 12.60
CA LEU A 252 -19.64 20.57 11.85
C LEU A 252 -18.34 19.87 12.25
N ASN A 253 -17.71 20.23 13.37
CA ASN A 253 -16.39 19.74 13.78
C ASN A 253 -15.35 19.99 12.67
N PHE A 254 -14.66 18.95 12.20
CA PHE A 254 -13.57 19.07 11.23
C PHE A 254 -14.04 18.96 9.77
N LEU A 255 -13.69 19.96 8.97
CA LEU A 255 -13.96 20.02 7.53
C LEU A 255 -12.66 20.14 6.74
N GLN A 256 -12.68 19.59 5.53
CA GLN A 256 -11.66 19.74 4.49
C GLN A 256 -12.12 20.85 3.55
N ALA A 257 -11.38 21.97 3.52
CA ALA A 257 -11.58 23.05 2.57
C ALA A 257 -10.55 22.93 1.44
N VAL A 258 -11.01 22.72 0.21
CA VAL A 258 -10.13 22.59 -0.96
C VAL A 258 -9.96 23.97 -1.59
N ILE A 259 -8.71 24.45 -1.68
CA ILE A 259 -8.38 25.80 -2.16
C ILE A 259 -7.99 25.77 -3.63
N ASP A 260 -8.69 26.50 -4.52
CA ASP A 260 -8.53 26.52 -5.98
C ASP A 260 -7.07 26.52 -6.42
N LYS A 261 -6.33 27.55 -6.01
CA LYS A 261 -4.91 27.73 -6.32
C LYS A 261 -4.16 28.10 -5.07
N GLU A 262 -3.07 27.40 -4.82
CA GLU A 262 -2.19 27.64 -3.70
C GLU A 262 -0.75 27.73 -4.18
N GLU A 263 -0.23 28.96 -4.29
CA GLU A 263 1.16 29.16 -4.68
C GLU A 263 2.12 28.64 -3.60
N ILE A 264 3.11 27.87 -4.04
CA ILE A 264 4.18 27.37 -3.19
C ILE A 264 5.06 28.54 -2.78
N SER A 265 5.03 28.84 -1.49
CA SER A 265 5.99 29.76 -0.87
C SER A 265 7.27 28.99 -0.54
N TRP A 266 8.27 29.10 -1.42
CA TRP A 266 9.59 28.48 -1.21
C TRP A 266 10.37 29.21 -0.13
N ALA A 267 10.57 28.57 1.02
CA ALA A 267 11.52 29.07 2.00
C ALA A 267 12.95 28.89 1.45
N SER A 268 13.70 29.98 1.37
CA SER A 268 15.08 30.02 0.93
C SER A 268 15.96 30.62 2.03
N GLY A 269 17.15 30.05 2.25
CA GLY A 269 18.21 30.80 2.91
C GLY A 269 18.84 30.22 4.18
N THR A 270 18.80 28.91 4.40
CA THR A 270 19.35 28.32 5.62
C THR A 270 20.16 27.06 5.36
N THR A 271 21.08 26.79 6.28
CA THR A 271 21.78 25.51 6.39
C THR A 271 20.79 24.39 6.72
N LEU A 272 21.17 23.13 6.49
CA LEU A 272 20.31 21.99 6.80
C LEU A 272 19.93 21.96 8.30
N ASP A 273 20.86 22.36 9.16
CA ASP A 273 20.67 22.38 10.61
C ASP A 273 19.58 23.37 11.01
N GLU A 274 19.58 24.58 10.45
CA GLU A 274 18.54 25.59 10.70
C GLU A 274 17.14 25.17 10.21
N LEU A 275 17.05 24.43 9.09
CA LEU A 275 15.76 23.89 8.61
C LEU A 275 15.19 22.78 9.50
N THR A 276 16.03 22.16 10.34
CA THR A 276 15.67 21.03 11.20
C THR A 276 15.68 21.38 12.69
N ALA A 277 16.21 22.55 13.06
CA ALA A 277 16.38 22.99 14.45
C ALA A 277 15.05 23.40 15.09
N GLU A 278 14.10 23.93 14.30
CA GLU A 278 12.76 24.27 14.78
C GLU A 278 11.78 23.15 14.46
N SER A 279 10.98 22.76 15.45
CA SER A 279 9.84 21.87 15.21
C SER A 279 8.90 22.57 14.22
N PRO A 280 8.52 21.91 13.10
CA PRO A 280 7.64 22.53 12.14
C PRO A 280 6.27 22.81 12.78
N GLU A 281 5.81 24.05 12.69
CA GLU A 281 4.47 24.46 13.13
C GLU A 281 3.49 24.34 11.94
N LEU A 282 2.97 23.14 11.70
CA LEU A 282 1.90 22.91 10.71
C LEU A 282 0.70 22.18 11.35
N PRO A 283 -0.52 22.72 11.29
CA PRO A 283 -0.85 24.08 10.85
C PRO A 283 -0.56 25.12 11.94
N ARG A 284 -0.18 26.36 11.55
CA ARG A 284 0.09 27.46 12.50
C ARG A 284 -1.15 27.99 13.22
N HIS A 285 -2.32 27.77 12.63
CA HIS A 285 -3.64 28.19 13.11
C HIS A 285 -4.70 27.27 12.49
N ASN A 286 -5.92 27.32 13.01
CA ASN A 286 -7.05 26.62 12.42
C ASN A 286 -7.25 27.04 10.95
N GLY A 287 -7.31 26.09 10.01
CA GLY A 287 -7.34 26.41 8.57
C GLY A 287 -6.00 26.76 7.93
N GLY A 288 -4.90 26.73 8.69
CA GLY A 288 -3.57 27.03 8.18
C GLY A 288 -3.02 25.98 7.22
N ARG A 289 -1.88 26.31 6.57
CA ARG A 289 -1.22 25.39 5.63
C ARG A 289 -0.80 24.10 6.33
N LEU A 290 -0.96 22.97 5.63
CA LEU A 290 -0.56 21.63 6.11
C LEU A 290 0.67 21.08 5.37
N THR A 291 1.27 21.89 4.50
CA THR A 291 2.52 21.58 3.80
C THR A 291 3.40 22.82 3.67
N GLY A 292 4.71 22.61 3.66
CA GLY A 292 5.73 23.63 3.47
C GLY A 292 6.87 23.10 2.59
N TYR A 293 7.49 24.00 1.84
CA TYR A 293 8.51 23.67 0.84
C TYR A 293 9.72 24.57 1.05
N ALA A 294 10.91 23.97 1.17
CA ALA A 294 12.15 24.70 1.37
C ALA A 294 13.27 24.13 0.50
N ILE A 295 14.15 25.01 0.05
CA ILE A 295 15.41 24.61 -0.61
C ILE A 295 16.56 25.24 0.18
N ALA A 296 17.40 24.37 0.75
CA ALA A 296 18.65 24.74 1.40
C ALA A 296 19.83 24.55 0.45
N ALA A 297 20.77 25.48 0.50
CA ALA A 297 22.10 25.32 -0.09
C ALA A 297 23.11 25.22 1.05
N SER A 298 23.87 24.13 1.10
CA SER A 298 24.99 23.96 2.02
C SER A 298 26.29 23.74 1.26
N GLN A 299 27.42 23.70 1.98
CA GLN A 299 28.71 23.33 1.40
C GLN A 299 28.72 21.91 0.79
N THR A 300 27.82 21.01 1.22
CA THR A 300 27.75 19.62 0.77
C THR A 300 26.77 19.39 -0.39
N GLY A 301 26.02 20.42 -0.78
CA GLY A 301 25.10 20.38 -1.91
C GLY A 301 23.80 21.14 -1.67
N ARG A 302 22.85 20.97 -2.58
CA ARG A 302 21.49 21.50 -2.46
C ARG A 302 20.55 20.43 -1.92
N TYR A 303 19.63 20.84 -1.06
CA TYR A 303 18.67 19.95 -0.42
C TYR A 303 17.26 20.53 -0.55
N PHE A 304 16.32 19.67 -0.93
CA PHE A 304 14.90 19.96 -0.89
C PHE A 304 14.32 19.37 0.39
N CYS A 305 13.61 20.20 1.15
CA CYS A 305 12.94 19.81 2.37
C CYS A 305 11.43 20.01 2.17
N TRP A 306 10.68 18.92 2.30
CA TRP A 306 9.23 18.92 2.18
C TRP A 306 8.64 18.66 3.55
N THR A 307 8.04 19.68 4.15
CA THR A 307 7.33 19.54 5.42
C THR A 307 5.87 19.24 5.11
N ILE A 308 5.31 18.18 5.68
CA ILE A 308 3.94 17.78 5.40
C ILE A 308 3.28 17.12 6.61
N HIS A 309 2.05 17.51 6.89
CA HIS A 309 1.23 16.93 7.96
C HIS A 309 0.60 15.59 7.51
N HIS A 310 0.60 14.57 8.37
CA HIS A 310 0.15 13.21 8.07
C HIS A 310 -1.33 13.10 7.68
N ALA A 311 -2.12 14.14 7.94
CA ALA A 311 -3.51 14.22 7.45
C ALA A 311 -3.63 14.34 5.91
N LEU A 312 -2.53 14.66 5.21
CA LEU A 312 -2.49 14.81 3.76
C LEU A 312 -1.88 13.61 3.01
N TYR A 313 -1.23 12.68 3.73
CA TYR A 313 -0.49 11.60 3.11
C TYR A 313 -0.46 10.33 3.96
N ASP A 314 -0.01 9.25 3.35
CA ASP A 314 0.28 7.96 3.95
C ASP A 314 1.54 7.35 3.32
N GLY A 315 1.92 6.14 3.74
CA GLY A 315 3.09 5.44 3.19
C GLY A 315 3.00 5.17 1.68
N TRP A 316 1.80 5.14 1.11
CA TRP A 316 1.55 4.80 -0.28
C TRP A 316 1.55 6.02 -1.21
N SER A 317 0.98 7.13 -0.76
CA SER A 317 0.79 8.36 -1.54
C SER A 317 2.09 9.14 -1.77
N ILE A 318 3.05 9.13 -0.83
CA ILE A 318 4.31 9.86 -0.98
C ILE A 318 5.08 9.45 -2.25
N PRO A 319 5.34 8.15 -2.52
CA PRO A 319 5.95 7.73 -3.78
C PRO A 319 5.17 8.16 -5.03
N LEU A 320 3.84 8.24 -4.97
CA LEU A 320 3.01 8.67 -6.10
C LEU A 320 3.18 10.17 -6.39
N VAL A 321 3.19 11.00 -5.34
CA VAL A 321 3.45 12.45 -5.47
C VAL A 321 4.84 12.68 -6.05
N LEU A 322 5.87 12.03 -5.50
CA LEU A 322 7.25 12.19 -5.98
C LEU A 322 7.43 11.73 -7.42
N ARG A 323 6.83 10.58 -7.80
CA ARG A 323 6.83 10.11 -9.19
C ARG A 323 6.16 11.11 -10.11
N ARG A 324 5.02 11.70 -9.69
CA ARG A 324 4.32 12.68 -10.50
C ARG A 324 5.16 13.93 -10.73
N VAL A 325 5.86 14.42 -9.70
CA VAL A 325 6.80 15.54 -9.83
C VAL A 325 7.92 15.20 -10.83
N GLU A 326 8.47 13.98 -10.77
CA GLU A 326 9.50 13.51 -11.70
C GLU A 326 8.99 13.46 -13.15
N GLU A 327 7.77 12.94 -13.38
CA GLU A 327 7.12 12.90 -14.69
C GLU A 327 6.91 14.30 -15.27
N VAL A 328 6.43 15.24 -14.45
CA VAL A 328 6.22 16.63 -14.87
C VAL A 328 7.56 17.32 -15.16
N TYR A 329 8.56 17.15 -14.29
CA TYR A 329 9.90 17.71 -14.48
C TYR A 329 10.58 17.22 -15.77
N THR A 330 10.36 15.96 -16.14
CA THR A 330 10.93 15.36 -17.37
C THR A 330 10.09 15.61 -18.63
N ASN A 331 9.05 16.44 -18.55
CA ASN A 331 8.09 16.72 -19.63
C ASN A 331 7.42 15.45 -20.19
N SER A 332 7.15 14.46 -19.35
CA SER A 332 6.39 13.27 -19.74
C SER A 332 4.93 13.66 -19.95
N THR A 333 4.43 13.50 -21.18
CA THR A 333 3.08 13.92 -21.60
C THR A 333 1.95 13.03 -21.08
N ALA A 334 2.20 12.16 -20.12
CA ALA A 334 1.16 11.33 -19.51
C ALA A 334 0.28 12.22 -18.62
N SER A 335 -0.92 12.58 -19.10
CA SER A 335 -1.96 13.18 -18.27
C SER A 335 -2.41 12.15 -17.24
N ALA A 336 -2.03 12.36 -15.97
CA ALA A 336 -2.50 11.52 -14.88
C ALA A 336 -3.96 11.86 -14.57
N ARG A 337 -4.83 10.85 -14.59
CA ARG A 337 -6.20 11.00 -14.07
C ARG A 337 -6.13 10.94 -12.55
N THR A 338 -6.39 12.07 -11.89
CA THR A 338 -6.54 12.11 -10.44
C THR A 338 -7.93 11.61 -10.05
N VAL A 339 -8.01 10.94 -8.89
CA VAL A 339 -9.27 10.50 -8.29
C VAL A 339 -9.51 11.39 -7.07
N PRO A 340 -10.60 12.17 -7.04
CA PRO A 340 -10.88 13.06 -5.91
C PRO A 340 -11.03 12.31 -4.60
N TYR A 341 -10.41 12.81 -3.52
CA TYR A 341 -10.52 12.24 -2.18
C TYR A 341 -11.96 12.33 -1.63
N SER A 342 -12.78 13.26 -2.13
CA SER A 342 -14.21 13.37 -1.80
C SER A 342 -15.01 12.10 -2.14
N LEU A 343 -14.57 11.29 -3.12
CA LEU A 343 -15.19 9.98 -3.39
C LEU A 343 -15.02 9.01 -2.21
N PHE A 344 -13.84 9.03 -1.58
CA PHE A 344 -13.58 8.22 -0.40
C PHE A 344 -14.38 8.72 0.81
N ILE A 345 -14.50 10.03 0.99
CA ILE A 345 -15.35 10.61 2.04
C ILE A 345 -16.82 10.25 1.82
N ASN A 346 -17.34 10.36 0.60
CA ASN A 346 -18.70 9.95 0.27
C ASN A 346 -18.94 8.48 0.61
N TYR A 347 -18.00 7.61 0.26
CA TYR A 347 -18.04 6.19 0.61
C TYR A 347 -18.09 5.95 2.12
N LEU A 348 -17.34 6.73 2.92
CA LEU A 348 -17.39 6.63 4.38
C LEU A 348 -18.74 7.10 4.94
N LEU A 349 -19.31 8.18 4.40
CA LEU A 349 -20.60 8.73 4.83
C LEU A 349 -21.79 7.82 4.48
N GLU A 350 -21.70 7.06 3.38
CA GLU A 350 -22.74 6.11 2.97
C GLU A 350 -22.73 4.81 3.79
N ARG A 351 -21.65 4.52 4.54
CA ARG A 351 -21.53 3.29 5.32
C ARG A 351 -22.12 3.44 6.72
N SER A 352 -22.92 2.45 7.10
CA SER A 352 -23.30 2.27 8.50
C SER A 352 -22.09 1.77 9.29
N MET A 353 -21.80 2.43 10.41
CA MET A 353 -20.78 2.01 11.36
C MET A 353 -21.29 0.94 12.35
N ALA A 354 -22.59 0.60 12.33
CA ALA A 354 -23.20 -0.27 13.33
C ALA A 354 -22.54 -1.66 13.42
N ASP A 355 -22.33 -2.32 12.27
CA ASP A 355 -21.71 -3.65 12.22
C ASP A 355 -20.25 -3.62 12.69
N SER A 356 -19.52 -2.55 12.32
CA SER A 356 -18.13 -2.34 12.76
C SER A 356 -18.06 -2.09 14.27
N ASP A 357 -18.96 -1.27 14.80
CA ASP A 357 -19.05 -0.96 16.23
C ASP A 357 -19.39 -2.21 17.04
N GLU A 358 -20.36 -3.01 16.59
CA GLU A 358 -20.72 -4.27 17.23
C GLU A 358 -19.55 -5.26 17.20
N TYR A 359 -18.88 -5.38 16.06
CA TYR A 359 -17.69 -6.22 15.92
C TYR A 359 -16.62 -5.81 16.93
N TRP A 360 -16.18 -4.55 16.96
CA TRP A 360 -15.11 -4.12 17.86
C TRP A 360 -15.50 -4.19 19.33
N LYS A 361 -16.75 -3.87 19.69
CA LYS A 361 -17.26 -4.06 21.06
C LYS A 361 -17.18 -5.53 21.47
N SER A 362 -17.51 -6.46 20.58
CA SER A 362 -17.42 -7.90 20.86
C SER A 362 -15.98 -8.38 21.01
N GLN A 363 -15.07 -7.96 20.11
CA GLN A 363 -13.68 -8.41 20.09
C GLN A 363 -12.87 -7.84 21.27
N LEU A 364 -13.21 -6.63 21.73
CA LEU A 364 -12.52 -5.95 22.83
C LEU A 364 -13.25 -6.12 24.17
N ALA A 365 -14.28 -6.97 24.24
CA ALA A 365 -14.97 -7.26 25.48
C ALA A 365 -14.07 -8.08 26.42
N ASN A 366 -14.04 -7.70 27.71
CA ASN A 366 -13.35 -8.43 28.78
C ASN A 366 -11.83 -8.65 28.55
N LEU A 367 -11.15 -7.69 27.89
CA LEU A 367 -9.70 -7.74 27.74
C LEU A 367 -8.99 -7.84 29.10
N SER A 368 -8.07 -8.79 29.19
CA SER A 368 -7.25 -9.09 30.37
C SER A 368 -5.75 -8.84 30.11
N CYS A 369 -5.42 -8.26 28.96
CA CYS A 369 -4.05 -7.96 28.56
C CYS A 369 -3.37 -6.95 29.50
N SER A 370 -2.08 -7.19 29.77
CA SER A 370 -1.24 -6.27 30.54
C SER A 370 -0.43 -5.35 29.62
N PRO A 371 -0.30 -4.04 29.93
CA PRO A 371 0.52 -3.13 29.12
C PRO A 371 1.98 -3.57 29.02
N PHE A 372 2.53 -3.50 27.81
CA PHE A 372 3.92 -3.80 27.52
C PHE A 372 4.52 -2.74 26.58
N PRO A 373 5.74 -2.24 26.84
CA PRO A 373 6.59 -2.51 28.01
C PRO A 373 6.07 -1.85 29.30
N GLN A 374 6.26 -2.51 30.45
CA GLN A 374 5.92 -1.92 31.75
C GLN A 374 6.85 -0.74 32.04
N SER A 375 6.32 0.48 31.98
CA SER A 375 7.08 1.66 32.39
C SER A 375 7.13 1.77 33.91
N ARG A 376 8.33 1.65 34.50
CA ARG A 376 8.52 1.84 35.96
C ARG A 376 8.35 3.29 36.41
N ASN A 377 8.47 4.24 35.48
CA ASN A 377 8.26 5.67 35.69
C ASN A 377 7.56 6.22 34.43
N PRO A 378 6.23 6.47 34.44
CA PRO A 378 5.59 7.18 33.35
C PRO A 378 6.15 8.62 33.34
N LEU A 379 7.22 8.84 32.59
CA LEU A 379 7.63 10.18 32.22
C LEU A 379 6.46 10.78 31.42
N PRO A 380 6.18 12.09 31.57
CA PRO A 380 5.29 12.78 30.62
C PRO A 380 5.78 12.49 29.20
N ASP A 381 4.85 12.36 28.25
CA ASP A 381 4.97 11.99 26.81
C ASP A 381 6.13 12.69 26.05
N SER A 382 7.35 12.48 26.52
CA SER A 382 8.57 12.97 25.90
C SER A 382 8.92 11.91 24.87
N VAL A 383 8.48 12.17 23.65
CA VAL A 383 8.87 11.40 22.47
C VAL A 383 10.39 11.52 22.32
N ARG A 384 11.13 10.59 22.92
CA ARG A 384 12.58 10.49 22.78
C ARG A 384 12.89 9.62 21.56
N VAL A 385 12.84 10.20 20.35
CA VAL A 385 13.39 9.54 19.15
C VAL A 385 14.92 9.61 19.22
N GLY A 386 15.52 8.78 20.07
CA GLY A 386 16.98 8.80 20.29
C GLY A 386 17.72 7.65 19.62
N ASN A 387 17.10 6.47 19.52
CA ASN A 387 17.82 5.25 19.19
C ASN A 387 17.14 4.50 18.04
N ARG A 388 17.68 4.65 16.83
CA ARG A 388 17.33 3.78 15.70
C ARG A 388 18.18 2.53 15.76
N HIS A 389 17.56 1.38 16.05
CA HIS A 389 18.22 0.09 15.92
C HIS A 389 17.84 -0.54 14.56
N HIS A 390 18.83 -0.96 13.79
CA HIS A 390 18.60 -1.69 12.55
C HIS A 390 19.10 -3.13 12.71
N SER A 391 18.21 -4.08 12.50
CA SER A 391 18.54 -5.50 12.41
C SER A 391 17.85 -6.07 11.18
N SER A 392 18.56 -6.96 10.48
CA SER A 392 18.04 -7.66 9.30
C SER A 392 18.17 -9.15 9.53
N MET A 393 17.10 -9.87 9.25
CA MET A 393 17.05 -11.33 9.33
C MET A 393 16.37 -11.87 8.08
N LYS A 394 16.91 -12.96 7.53
CA LYS A 394 16.25 -13.69 6.46
C LYS A 394 15.20 -14.60 7.06
N ILE A 395 13.94 -14.29 6.82
CA ILE A 395 12.82 -15.15 7.16
C ILE A 395 12.50 -15.99 5.92
N SER A 396 12.79 -17.29 5.99
CA SER A 396 12.26 -18.24 5.00
C SER A 396 10.78 -18.45 5.30
N ARG A 397 9.92 -18.42 4.29
CA ARG A 397 8.53 -18.88 4.44
C ARG A 397 8.57 -20.30 5.01
N ALA A 398 7.84 -20.53 6.10
CA ALA A 398 7.85 -21.82 6.78
C ALA A 398 7.44 -22.93 5.80
N ALA A 399 8.13 -24.07 5.85
CA ALA A 399 7.88 -25.22 4.97
C ALA A 399 6.58 -25.99 5.31
N SER A 400 5.91 -25.60 6.39
CA SER A 400 4.61 -26.12 6.79
C SER A 400 3.54 -25.55 5.87
N GLY A 401 2.72 -26.41 5.24
CA GLY A 401 1.65 -26.06 4.28
C GLY A 401 0.49 -25.24 4.85
N VAL A 402 0.78 -24.20 5.64
CA VAL A 402 -0.16 -23.18 6.10
C VAL A 402 0.17 -21.91 5.30
N ASP A 403 -0.81 -21.40 4.56
CA ASP A 403 -0.70 -20.17 3.79
C ASP A 403 -0.70 -18.95 4.73
N LEU A 404 0.46 -18.64 5.32
CA LEU A 404 0.66 -17.44 6.14
C LEU A 404 1.53 -16.40 5.42
N THR A 405 1.12 -15.15 5.53
CA THR A 405 1.88 -13.98 5.11
C THR A 405 3.00 -13.67 6.12
N ILE A 406 4.05 -12.96 5.65
CA ILE A 406 5.15 -12.53 6.55
C ILE A 406 4.65 -11.62 7.68
N PRO A 407 3.75 -10.65 7.46
CA PRO A 407 3.15 -9.87 8.55
C PRO A 407 2.44 -10.73 9.60
N GLU A 408 1.70 -11.77 9.21
CA GLU A 408 1.06 -12.69 10.18
C GLU A 408 2.08 -13.43 11.03
N LEU A 409 3.17 -13.91 10.42
CA LEU A 409 4.25 -14.57 11.15
C LEU A 409 4.92 -13.61 12.15
N ILE A 410 5.17 -12.37 11.74
CA ILE A 410 5.76 -11.34 12.62
C ILE A 410 4.80 -11.00 13.77
N ARG A 411 3.49 -10.87 13.49
CA ARG A 411 2.46 -10.59 14.51
C ARG A 411 2.35 -11.72 15.52
N ALA A 412 2.34 -12.97 15.06
CA ALA A 412 2.32 -14.13 15.95
C ALA A 412 3.58 -14.19 16.81
N ALA A 413 4.77 -13.98 16.23
CA ALA A 413 6.02 -13.93 16.97
C ALA A 413 6.02 -12.80 18.01
N TRP A 414 5.54 -11.61 17.65
CA TRP A 414 5.42 -10.48 18.57
C TRP A 414 4.44 -10.76 19.70
N ALA A 415 3.28 -11.35 19.41
CA ALA A 415 2.30 -11.75 20.43
C ALA A 415 2.91 -12.73 21.44
N ILE A 416 3.69 -13.71 20.99
CA ILE A 416 4.40 -14.66 21.87
C ILE A 416 5.41 -13.94 22.76
N VAL A 417 6.17 -12.99 22.21
CA VAL A 417 7.13 -12.18 22.98
C VAL A 417 6.42 -11.37 24.07
N VAL A 418 5.35 -10.66 23.72
CA VAL A 418 4.57 -9.88 24.68
C VAL A 418 3.94 -10.78 25.75
N SER A 419 3.37 -11.92 25.36
CA SER A 419 2.82 -12.92 26.29
C SER A 419 3.88 -13.42 27.28
N ALA A 420 5.08 -13.78 26.81
CA ALA A 420 6.16 -14.25 27.66
C ALA A 420 6.66 -13.19 28.65
N HIS A 421 6.65 -11.91 28.26
CA HIS A 421 7.08 -10.81 29.13
C HIS A 421 6.01 -10.36 30.12
N THR A 422 4.73 -10.51 29.79
CA THR A 422 3.62 -10.09 30.64
C THR A 422 3.08 -11.22 31.52
N GLY A 423 3.39 -12.48 31.19
CA GLY A 423 2.76 -13.65 31.81
C GLY A 423 1.28 -13.81 31.45
N SER A 424 0.78 -13.02 30.50
CA SER A 424 -0.62 -13.04 30.05
C SER A 424 -0.79 -13.92 28.82
N SER A 425 -1.82 -14.77 28.80
CA SER A 425 -2.25 -15.48 27.58
C SER A 425 -3.08 -14.61 26.65
N ASP A 426 -3.54 -13.45 27.11
CA ASP A 426 -4.30 -12.46 26.35
C ASP A 426 -3.40 -11.26 26.05
N VAL A 427 -3.19 -10.97 24.75
CA VAL A 427 -2.25 -9.97 24.26
C VAL A 427 -2.96 -9.06 23.28
N CYS A 428 -2.86 -7.75 23.52
CA CYS A 428 -3.38 -6.72 22.65
C CYS A 428 -2.27 -5.70 22.33
N PHE A 429 -2.08 -5.39 21.05
CA PHE A 429 -1.19 -4.34 20.58
C PHE A 429 -1.75 -3.71 19.31
N GLY A 430 -1.43 -2.43 19.09
CA GLY A 430 -1.80 -1.72 17.88
C GLY A 430 -0.94 -2.13 16.68
N GLU A 431 -1.56 -2.18 15.51
CA GLU A 431 -0.91 -2.34 14.22
C GLU A 431 -1.37 -1.21 13.29
N THR A 432 -0.47 -0.68 12.47
CA THR A 432 -0.83 0.19 11.36
C THR A 432 -1.01 -0.66 10.12
N LEU A 433 -2.22 -0.64 9.54
CA LEU A 433 -2.49 -1.25 8.25
C LEU A 433 -2.00 -0.29 7.15
N MET A 434 -1.22 -0.80 6.21
CA MET A 434 -0.78 -0.08 5.01
C MET A 434 -1.52 -0.56 3.77
#